data_AF-A0A974P6S9-F1
#
_entry.id   AF-A0A974P6S9-F1
#
_cell.length_a   1.000
_cell.length_b   1.000
_cell.length_c   1.000
_cell.angle_alpha   90.00
_cell.angle_beta   90.00
_cell.angle_gamma   90.00
#
_symmetry.space_group_name_H-M   'P 1'
#
loop_
_entity.id
_entity.type
_entity.pdbx_description
1 polymer ?
#
loop_
_entity_poly.entity_id
_entity_poly.type
_entity_poly.pdbx_seq_one_letter_code
_entity_poly.pdbx_strand_id
1 'polypeptide(L)'
;MAAGMVPARPNWDGLMPVPGDGRYEWKGFLTPDQLPSEADPRQGWFASANQMNLPADYPVAERKVGFEWSNPARFLRVDEVLAAKPKLTVADAMALQTDPYDITSRRLIAVLAPLKTDDPKLTRALALLRGWDHRTSEGSAGAALFEVWTGKHLGRAVVAATTPKDVQGVIGNGDLAAVMELLENPDATLPAEAATRC
;
A
#
# COMPACT_ATOMS: atom_id res chain seq x y z
N MET A 1 19.12 -12.86 -0.15
CA MET A 1 18.40 -13.97 0.49
C MET A 1 17.59 -13.41 1.66
N ALA A 2 16.31 -13.76 1.76
CA ALA A 2 15.54 -13.49 2.97
C ALA A 2 16.11 -14.30 4.15
N ALA A 3 16.49 -13.63 5.24
CA ALA A 3 17.04 -14.28 6.41
C ALA A 3 15.92 -14.60 7.41
N GLY A 4 15.75 -15.88 7.75
CA GLY A 4 14.78 -16.33 8.73
C GLY A 4 14.58 -17.85 8.71
N MET A 5 14.09 -18.40 9.82
CA MET A 5 13.67 -19.80 9.88
C MET A 5 12.17 -19.88 9.59
N VAL A 6 11.80 -20.44 8.44
CA VAL A 6 10.40 -20.61 8.03
C VAL A 6 10.00 -22.05 8.26
N PRO A 7 8.99 -22.34 9.10
CA PRO A 7 8.53 -23.70 9.32
C PRO A 7 7.96 -24.34 8.05
N ALA A 8 8.34 -25.60 7.79
CA ALA A 8 7.73 -26.38 6.73
C ALA A 8 6.39 -26.94 7.22
N ARG A 9 5.28 -26.45 6.64
CA ARG A 9 3.90 -26.84 7.00
C ARG A 9 3.29 -27.69 5.87
N PRO A 10 3.24 -29.03 6.01
CA PRO A 10 2.84 -29.91 4.91
C PRO A 10 1.33 -29.89 4.62
N ASN A 11 0.49 -29.62 5.63
CA ASN A 11 -0.97 -29.80 5.56
C ASN A 11 -1.77 -28.62 6.14
N TRP A 12 -1.11 -27.48 6.39
CA TRP A 12 -1.74 -26.23 6.84
C TRP A 12 -0.88 -25.03 6.45
N ASP A 13 -1.39 -23.82 6.62
CA ASP A 13 -0.73 -22.60 6.13
C ASP A 13 -0.15 -21.69 7.22
N GLY A 14 -0.72 -21.71 8.42
CA GLY A 14 -0.32 -20.81 9.50
C GLY A 14 -1.26 -19.63 9.72
N LEU A 15 -2.35 -19.53 8.96
CA LEU A 15 -3.29 -18.40 9.06
C LEU A 15 -4.28 -18.54 10.21
N MET A 16 -4.56 -19.77 10.64
CA MET A 16 -5.50 -20.06 11.72
C MET A 16 -4.92 -21.07 12.72
N PRO A 17 -5.41 -21.07 13.97
CA PRO A 17 -5.05 -22.10 14.94
C PRO A 17 -5.38 -23.51 14.44
N VAL A 18 -4.53 -24.48 14.80
CA VAL A 18 -4.68 -25.90 14.49
C VAL A 18 -4.58 -26.73 15.77
N PRO A 19 -5.17 -27.94 15.82
CA PRO A 19 -5.00 -28.85 16.95
C PRO A 19 -3.53 -29.21 17.20
N GLY A 20 -3.09 -29.10 18.45
CA GLY A 20 -1.74 -29.50 18.92
C GLY A 20 -1.62 -30.97 19.29
N ASP A 21 -2.32 -31.86 18.57
CA ASP A 21 -2.39 -33.30 18.85
C ASP A 21 -1.42 -34.14 18.00
N GLY A 22 -0.43 -33.50 17.39
CA GLY A 22 0.56 -34.15 16.52
C GLY A 22 0.19 -34.18 15.03
N ARG A 23 -1.06 -33.88 14.64
CA ARG A 23 -1.47 -33.92 13.22
C ARG A 23 -0.99 -32.73 12.38
N TYR A 24 -0.58 -31.65 13.02
CA TYR A 24 -0.23 -30.38 12.39
C TYR A 24 1.18 -29.89 12.75
N GLU A 25 2.05 -30.80 13.19
CA GLU A 25 3.43 -30.47 13.53
C GLU A 25 4.20 -29.91 12.34
N TRP A 26 5.20 -29.08 12.63
CA TRP A 26 6.16 -28.63 11.64
C TRP A 26 7.03 -29.80 11.20
N LYS A 27 7.31 -29.89 9.91
CA LYS A 27 8.27 -30.88 9.37
C LYS A 27 9.65 -30.24 9.21
N GLY A 28 10.17 -29.70 10.31
CA GLY A 28 11.39 -28.89 10.31
C GLY A 28 11.19 -27.50 9.67
N PHE A 29 12.26 -26.97 9.09
CA PHE A 29 12.29 -25.65 8.46
C PHE A 29 12.65 -25.75 6.98
N LEU A 30 12.26 -24.75 6.20
CA LEU A 30 12.74 -24.60 4.83
C LEU A 30 14.26 -24.46 4.79
N THR A 31 14.88 -25.05 3.78
CA THR A 31 16.31 -24.90 3.53
C THR A 31 16.63 -23.52 2.94
N PRO A 32 17.87 -23.02 3.09
CA PRO A 32 18.26 -21.71 2.55
C PRO A 32 17.94 -21.49 1.07
N ASP A 33 18.11 -22.51 0.23
CA ASP A 33 17.82 -22.50 -1.21
C ASP A 33 16.32 -22.45 -1.55
N GLN A 34 15.45 -22.75 -0.57
CA GLN A 34 14.01 -22.59 -0.72
C GLN A 34 13.54 -21.16 -0.41
N LEU A 35 14.34 -20.35 0.28
CA LEU A 35 13.97 -18.97 0.60
C LEU A 35 14.21 -18.04 -0.61
N PRO A 36 13.39 -16.99 -0.79
CA PRO A 36 13.58 -16.06 -1.91
C PRO A 36 14.94 -15.35 -1.79
N SER A 37 15.65 -15.28 -2.90
CA SER A 37 16.96 -14.65 -2.96
C SER A 37 17.20 -14.01 -4.32
N GLU A 38 17.86 -12.87 -4.30
CA GLU A 38 18.38 -12.19 -5.47
C GLU A 38 19.81 -11.73 -5.13
N ALA A 39 20.68 -11.76 -6.14
CA ALA A 39 22.06 -11.30 -6.07
C ALA A 39 22.40 -10.59 -7.38
N ASP A 40 23.13 -9.47 -7.27
CA ASP A 40 23.58 -8.64 -8.40
C ASP A 40 22.47 -8.37 -9.44
N PRO A 41 21.33 -7.77 -9.03
CA PRO A 41 20.23 -7.49 -9.94
C PRO A 41 20.69 -6.60 -11.10
N ARG A 42 20.19 -6.87 -12.31
CA ARG A 42 20.61 -6.16 -13.54
C ARG A 42 20.45 -4.64 -13.46
N GLN A 43 19.47 -4.16 -12.69
CA GLN A 43 19.22 -2.72 -12.48
C GLN A 43 20.26 -2.04 -11.57
N GLY A 44 21.18 -2.81 -10.95
CA GLY A 44 22.30 -2.29 -10.16
C GLY A 44 21.96 -1.92 -8.71
N TRP A 45 20.72 -2.14 -8.28
CA TRP A 45 20.27 -1.86 -6.93
C TRP A 45 19.17 -2.84 -6.47
N PHE A 46 19.03 -3.00 -5.16
CA PHE A 46 17.97 -3.77 -4.51
C PHE A 46 17.35 -2.93 -3.39
N ALA A 47 16.04 -3.04 -3.19
CA ALA A 47 15.34 -2.38 -2.09
C ALA A 47 14.21 -3.26 -1.53
N SER A 48 13.97 -3.14 -0.24
CA SER A 48 12.82 -3.73 0.43
C SER A 48 12.30 -2.79 1.51
N ALA A 49 10.99 -2.59 1.53
CA ALA A 49 10.24 -1.78 2.48
C ALA A 49 8.96 -2.52 2.92
N ASN A 50 9.07 -3.82 3.23
CA ASN A 50 7.99 -4.69 3.70
C ASN A 50 6.84 -4.92 2.71
N GLN A 51 6.99 -4.48 1.46
CA GLN A 51 6.07 -4.80 0.36
C GLN A 51 6.20 -6.28 -0.04
N MET A 52 5.18 -6.81 -0.71
CA MET A 52 5.27 -8.13 -1.35
C MET A 52 6.36 -8.11 -2.42
N ASN A 53 7.43 -8.86 -2.18
CA ASN A 53 8.62 -8.89 -3.03
C ASN A 53 9.05 -10.32 -3.38
N LEU A 54 8.12 -11.27 -3.32
CA LEU A 54 8.40 -12.63 -3.76
C LEU A 54 8.54 -12.65 -5.29
N PRO A 55 9.48 -13.45 -5.84
CA PRO A 55 9.54 -13.71 -7.27
C PRO A 55 8.19 -14.21 -7.80
N ALA A 56 7.85 -13.83 -9.03
CA ALA A 56 6.55 -14.20 -9.64
C ALA A 56 6.34 -15.72 -9.74
N ASP A 57 7.42 -16.48 -9.85
CA ASP A 57 7.44 -17.95 -9.92
C ASP A 57 7.72 -18.63 -8.57
N TYR A 58 7.76 -17.87 -7.46
CA TYR A 58 7.98 -18.43 -6.14
C TYR A 58 6.80 -19.34 -5.73
N PRO A 59 7.02 -20.58 -5.29
CA PRO A 59 5.95 -21.53 -4.97
C PRO A 59 5.31 -21.23 -3.61
N VAL A 60 4.53 -20.14 -3.54
CA VAL A 60 3.92 -19.60 -2.32
C VAL A 60 3.04 -20.63 -1.61
N ALA A 61 2.24 -21.40 -2.36
CA ALA A 61 1.35 -22.42 -1.80
C ALA A 61 2.10 -23.53 -1.03
N GLU A 62 3.32 -23.84 -1.46
CA GLU A 62 4.14 -24.87 -0.83
C GLU A 62 4.97 -24.30 0.32
N ARG A 63 5.68 -23.19 0.05
CA ARG A 63 6.71 -22.63 0.95
C ARG A 63 6.15 -21.66 1.99
N LYS A 64 5.04 -20.98 1.70
CA LYS A 64 4.23 -20.22 2.68
C LYS A 64 5.06 -19.27 3.57
N VAL A 65 5.96 -18.50 2.97
CA VAL A 65 6.89 -17.60 3.69
C VAL A 65 6.23 -16.35 4.26
N GLY A 66 5.05 -16.00 3.77
CA GLY A 66 4.27 -14.86 4.25
C GLY A 66 2.97 -14.71 3.46
N PHE A 67 1.95 -14.19 4.11
CA PHE A 67 0.63 -13.92 3.54
C PHE A 67 0.18 -12.47 3.74
N GLU A 68 0.91 -11.71 4.55
CA GLU A 68 0.63 -10.33 4.88
C GLU A 68 1.83 -9.47 4.52
N TRP A 69 1.55 -8.36 3.85
CA TRP A 69 2.55 -7.44 3.35
C TRP A 69 2.09 -6.01 3.61
N SER A 70 3.03 -5.11 3.82
CA SER A 70 2.71 -3.69 3.88
C SER A 70 2.35 -3.16 2.50
N ASN A 71 1.54 -2.10 2.46
CA ASN A 71 1.32 -1.30 1.26
C ASN A 71 2.68 -0.90 0.62
N PRO A 72 2.82 -0.95 -0.72
CA PRO A 72 4.09 -0.77 -1.40
C PRO A 72 4.60 0.69 -1.46
N ALA A 73 3.87 1.68 -0.95
CA ALA A 73 4.18 3.12 -1.08
C ALA A 73 5.64 3.46 -0.75
N ARG A 74 6.19 2.95 0.36
CA ARG A 74 7.60 3.19 0.72
C ARG A 74 8.57 2.57 -0.28
N PHE A 75 8.28 1.37 -0.75
CA PHE A 75 9.11 0.72 -1.76
C PHE A 75 9.07 1.49 -3.08
N LEU A 76 7.89 1.86 -3.56
CA LEU A 76 7.73 2.64 -4.79
C LEU A 76 8.48 3.97 -4.71
N ARG A 77 8.49 4.63 -3.54
CA ARG A 77 9.27 5.85 -3.36
C ARG A 77 10.78 5.59 -3.38
N VAL A 78 11.24 4.51 -2.74
CA VAL A 78 12.65 4.10 -2.79
C VAL A 78 13.06 3.76 -4.23
N ASP A 79 12.24 2.99 -4.95
CA ASP A 79 12.43 2.66 -6.37
C ASP A 79 12.58 3.92 -7.23
N GLU A 80 11.70 4.92 -7.10
CA GLU A 80 11.81 6.19 -7.81
C GLU A 80 13.15 6.90 -7.56
N VAL A 81 13.60 6.95 -6.30
CA VAL A 81 14.86 7.64 -5.94
C VAL A 81 16.07 6.86 -6.42
N LEU A 82 16.06 5.53 -6.30
CA LEU A 82 17.16 4.67 -6.76
C LEU A 82 17.26 4.62 -8.28
N ALA A 83 16.14 4.67 -8.99
CA ALA A 83 16.08 4.69 -10.44
C ALA A 83 16.41 6.07 -11.05
N ALA A 84 16.28 7.16 -10.30
CA ALA A 84 16.46 8.52 -10.81
C ALA A 84 17.90 8.87 -11.21
N LYS A 85 18.91 8.15 -10.70
CA LYS A 85 20.33 8.42 -10.98
C LYS A 85 21.11 7.11 -11.15
N PRO A 86 22.07 7.04 -12.09
CA PRO A 86 22.91 5.85 -12.26
C PRO A 86 23.87 5.61 -11.08
N LYS A 87 24.15 6.65 -10.28
CA LYS A 87 24.97 6.58 -9.07
C LYS A 87 24.38 7.49 -8.00
N LEU A 88 24.34 6.99 -6.78
CA LEU A 88 23.92 7.74 -5.59
C LEU A 88 25.11 8.03 -4.70
N THR A 89 25.06 9.19 -4.06
CA THR A 89 26.00 9.57 -3.01
C THR A 89 25.48 9.16 -1.64
N VAL A 90 26.35 9.18 -0.62
CA VAL A 90 25.93 9.02 0.78
C VAL A 90 24.89 10.09 1.17
N ALA A 91 25.03 11.31 0.67
CA ALA A 91 24.07 12.39 0.93
C ALA A 91 22.68 12.08 0.33
N ASP A 92 22.61 11.48 -0.87
CA ASP A 92 21.33 11.04 -1.44
C ASP A 92 20.68 9.96 -0.57
N ALA A 93 21.46 9.00 -0.05
CA ALA A 93 20.96 7.96 0.85
C ALA A 93 20.46 8.53 2.18
N MET A 94 21.17 9.52 2.74
CA MET A 94 20.73 10.23 3.96
C MET A 94 19.43 11.00 3.74
N ALA A 95 19.29 11.67 2.58
CA ALA A 95 18.06 12.40 2.24
C ALA A 95 16.87 11.44 2.09
N LEU A 96 17.08 10.25 1.54
CA LEU A 96 16.03 9.24 1.39
C LEU A 96 15.48 8.73 2.73
N GLN A 97 16.32 8.65 3.78
CA GLN A 97 15.89 8.19 5.11
C GLN A 97 14.79 9.07 5.74
N THR A 98 14.75 10.36 5.39
CA THR A 98 13.80 11.33 5.94
C THR A 98 12.89 11.92 4.87
N ASP A 99 12.75 11.27 3.71
CA ASP A 99 11.94 11.79 2.61
C ASP A 99 10.45 11.83 3.00
N PRO A 100 9.84 13.03 3.15
CA PRO A 100 8.45 13.21 3.55
C PRO A 100 7.49 13.12 2.34
N TYR A 101 7.90 12.50 1.24
CA TYR A 101 7.10 12.44 0.03
C TYR A 101 6.00 11.37 0.14
N ASP A 102 4.74 11.79 0.04
CA ASP A 102 3.58 10.92 0.02
C ASP A 102 3.22 10.54 -1.42
N ILE A 103 3.68 9.37 -1.85
CA ILE A 103 3.36 8.85 -3.20
C ILE A 103 1.87 8.49 -3.37
N THR A 104 1.17 8.17 -2.28
CA THR A 104 -0.25 7.83 -2.26
C THR A 104 -1.09 9.04 -2.62
N SER A 105 -0.66 10.23 -2.19
CA SER A 105 -1.36 11.48 -2.47
C SER A 105 -1.42 11.82 -3.96
N ARG A 106 -0.37 11.54 -4.74
CA ARG A 106 -0.37 11.75 -6.21
C ARG A 106 -1.52 11.04 -6.90
N ARG A 107 -1.71 9.77 -6.52
CA ARG A 107 -2.74 8.89 -7.06
C ARG A 107 -4.14 9.41 -6.75
N LEU A 108 -4.41 9.69 -5.48
CA LEU A 108 -5.72 10.20 -5.05
C LEU A 108 -6.01 11.60 -5.59
N ILE A 109 -5.03 12.50 -5.63
CA ILE A 109 -5.22 13.85 -6.17
C ILE A 109 -5.52 13.81 -7.68
N ALA A 110 -4.95 12.86 -8.41
CA ALA A 110 -5.28 12.64 -9.82
C ALA A 110 -6.76 12.27 -10.02
N VAL A 111 -7.33 11.44 -9.14
CA VAL A 111 -8.77 11.12 -9.16
C VAL A 111 -9.63 12.36 -8.90
N LEU A 112 -9.15 13.32 -8.10
CA LEU A 112 -9.86 14.56 -7.84
C LEU A 112 -9.80 15.56 -9.01
N ALA A 113 -8.92 15.38 -9.99
CA ALA A 113 -8.68 16.35 -11.06
C ALA A 113 -9.93 16.75 -11.87
N PRO A 114 -10.87 15.83 -12.20
CA PRO A 114 -12.08 16.18 -12.96
C PRO A 114 -13.14 16.93 -12.16
N LEU A 115 -13.07 16.93 -10.82
CA LEU A 115 -14.12 17.47 -9.96
C LEU A 115 -14.29 18.99 -10.10
N LYS A 116 -15.53 19.46 -10.11
CA LYS A 116 -15.90 20.87 -10.24
C LYS A 116 -17.05 21.15 -9.30
N THR A 117 -16.89 22.22 -8.53
CA THR A 117 -17.81 22.59 -7.46
C THR A 117 -17.99 24.10 -7.43
N ASP A 118 -19.20 24.55 -7.12
CA ASP A 118 -19.51 25.96 -6.87
C ASP A 118 -19.46 26.28 -5.35
N ASP A 119 -19.27 25.27 -4.50
CA ASP A 119 -19.11 25.47 -3.06
C ASP A 119 -17.74 26.13 -2.77
N PRO A 120 -17.70 27.31 -2.10
CA PRO A 120 -16.46 28.03 -1.85
C PRO A 120 -15.46 27.26 -0.98
N LYS A 121 -15.94 26.43 -0.03
CA LYS A 121 -15.08 25.62 0.84
C LYS A 121 -14.46 24.46 0.06
N LEU A 122 -15.25 23.75 -0.75
CA LEU A 122 -14.75 22.66 -1.58
C LEU A 122 -13.79 23.17 -2.65
N THR A 123 -14.08 24.34 -3.24
CA THR A 123 -13.16 25.01 -4.18
C THR A 123 -11.79 25.25 -3.53
N ARG A 124 -11.76 25.77 -2.30
CA ARG A 124 -10.51 25.99 -1.55
C ARG A 124 -9.81 24.68 -1.20
N ALA A 125 -10.55 23.65 -0.79
CA ALA A 125 -9.98 22.34 -0.46
C ALA A 125 -9.33 21.68 -1.68
N LEU A 126 -10.02 21.68 -2.83
CA LEU A 126 -9.48 21.18 -4.10
C LEU A 126 -8.25 21.97 -4.53
N ALA A 127 -8.24 23.29 -4.36
CA ALA A 127 -7.06 24.11 -4.67
C ALA A 127 -5.86 23.75 -3.77
N LEU A 128 -6.06 23.53 -2.47
CA LEU A 128 -5.00 23.10 -1.55
C LEU A 128 -4.41 21.74 -1.94
N LEU A 129 -5.27 20.77 -2.25
CA LEU A 129 -4.83 19.42 -2.63
C LEU A 129 -4.13 19.42 -4.00
N ARG A 130 -4.71 20.08 -5.01
CA ARG A 130 -4.14 20.13 -6.37
C ARG A 130 -2.84 20.95 -6.44
N GLY A 131 -2.68 21.93 -5.55
CA GLY A 131 -1.46 22.74 -5.44
C GLY A 131 -0.40 22.16 -4.50
N TRP A 132 -0.66 21.03 -3.86
CA TRP A 132 0.28 20.42 -2.93
C TRP A 132 1.42 19.71 -3.69
N ASP A 133 2.65 19.88 -3.23
CA ASP A 133 3.85 19.22 -3.75
C ASP A 133 4.01 17.76 -3.30
N HIS A 134 2.99 17.21 -2.64
CA HIS A 134 2.97 15.86 -2.06
C HIS A 134 3.98 15.64 -0.93
N ARG A 135 4.55 16.71 -0.33
CA ARG A 135 5.47 16.60 0.82
C ARG A 135 4.76 16.89 2.13
N THR A 136 4.87 15.98 3.10
CA THR A 136 4.30 16.09 4.45
C THR A 136 5.18 16.93 5.38
N SER A 137 5.56 18.13 4.94
CA SER A 137 6.34 19.08 5.75
C SER A 137 5.47 19.74 6.83
N GLU A 138 6.10 20.22 7.90
CA GLU A 138 5.41 20.79 9.07
C GLU A 138 4.39 21.89 8.72
N GLY A 139 4.71 22.74 7.74
CA GLY A 139 3.84 23.84 7.29
C GLY A 139 2.86 23.48 6.18
N SER A 140 2.76 22.22 5.77
CA SER A 140 1.97 21.83 4.59
C SER A 140 0.47 21.70 4.91
N ALA A 141 -0.29 22.73 4.53
CA ALA A 141 -1.75 22.70 4.61
C ALA A 141 -2.37 21.60 3.73
N GLY A 142 -1.77 21.33 2.56
CA GLY A 142 -2.19 20.24 1.67
C GLY A 142 -2.04 18.87 2.33
N ALA A 143 -0.89 18.63 2.98
CA ALA A 143 -0.65 17.40 3.73
C ALA A 143 -1.65 17.22 4.87
N ALA A 144 -1.85 18.26 5.70
CA ALA A 144 -2.79 18.21 6.81
C ALA A 144 -4.23 17.91 6.36
N LEU A 145 -4.67 18.55 5.26
CA LEU A 145 -5.98 18.28 4.69
C LEU A 145 -6.09 16.85 4.16
N PHE A 146 -5.08 16.39 3.42
CA PHE A 146 -5.05 15.06 2.85
C PHE A 146 -5.13 13.98 3.95
N GLU A 147 -4.27 14.05 4.95
CA GLU A 147 -4.20 13.09 6.07
C GLU A 147 -5.51 13.00 6.86
N VAL A 148 -6.12 14.15 7.16
CA VAL A 148 -7.41 14.17 7.85
C VAL A 148 -8.51 13.58 6.98
N TRP A 149 -8.54 13.92 5.70
CA TRP A 149 -9.54 13.42 4.76
C TRP A 149 -9.43 11.91 4.55
N THR A 150 -8.25 11.39 4.20
CA THR A 150 -8.04 9.97 3.94
C THR A 150 -8.17 9.14 5.21
N GLY A 151 -7.60 9.61 6.33
CA GLY A 151 -7.58 8.89 7.60
C GLY A 151 -8.92 8.89 8.36
N LYS A 152 -9.83 9.85 8.11
CA LYS A 152 -11.07 9.98 8.90
C LYS A 152 -12.37 9.97 8.10
N HIS A 153 -12.34 10.30 6.80
CA HIS A 153 -13.55 10.58 6.03
C HIS A 153 -13.68 9.73 4.78
N LEU A 154 -12.64 9.63 3.96
CA LEU A 154 -12.72 9.02 2.63
C LEU A 154 -13.20 7.58 2.69
N GLY A 155 -12.52 6.73 3.46
CA GLY A 155 -12.85 5.31 3.53
C GLY A 155 -14.26 5.05 4.06
N ARG A 156 -14.69 5.78 5.10
CA ARG A 156 -16.06 5.70 5.64
C ARG A 156 -17.11 6.07 4.59
N ALA A 157 -16.86 7.13 3.82
CA ALA A 157 -17.78 7.58 2.78
C ALA A 157 -17.89 6.53 1.66
N VAL A 158 -16.77 5.96 1.24
CA VAL A 158 -16.75 4.92 0.21
C VAL A 158 -17.44 3.64 0.70
N VAL A 159 -17.11 3.15 1.88
CA VAL A 159 -17.76 1.96 2.47
C VAL A 159 -19.26 2.16 2.60
N ALA A 160 -19.72 3.33 3.07
CA ALA A 160 -21.14 3.64 3.18
C ALA A 160 -21.85 3.67 1.81
N ALA A 161 -21.15 4.08 0.75
CA ALA A 161 -21.70 4.19 -0.59
C ALA A 161 -21.72 2.85 -1.36
N THR A 162 -20.78 1.95 -1.07
CA THR A 162 -20.55 0.75 -1.91
C THR A 162 -20.89 -0.57 -1.24
N THR A 163 -21.21 -0.57 0.06
CA THR A 163 -21.43 -1.81 0.81
C THR A 163 -22.80 -1.85 1.51
N PRO A 164 -23.46 -3.03 1.56
CA PRO A 164 -24.68 -3.22 2.32
C PRO A 164 -24.54 -2.85 3.81
N LYS A 165 -25.59 -2.28 4.41
CA LYS A 165 -25.54 -1.76 5.79
C LYS A 165 -25.15 -2.78 6.85
N ASP A 166 -25.52 -4.05 6.65
CA ASP A 166 -25.25 -5.16 7.55
C ASP A 166 -23.77 -5.57 7.59
N VAL A 167 -22.99 -5.28 6.53
CA VAL A 167 -21.55 -5.60 6.49
C VAL A 167 -20.63 -4.42 6.82
N GLN A 168 -21.15 -3.18 6.85
CA GLN A 168 -20.36 -1.97 7.13
C GLN A 168 -19.60 -2.05 8.46
N GLY A 169 -20.19 -2.66 9.50
CA GLY A 169 -19.52 -2.83 10.79
C GLY A 169 -18.31 -3.76 10.76
N VAL A 170 -18.28 -4.71 9.81
CA VAL A 170 -17.17 -5.65 9.61
C VAL A 170 -16.05 -5.00 8.79
N ILE A 171 -16.43 -4.25 7.76
CA ILE A 171 -15.48 -3.57 6.85
C ILE A 171 -14.84 -2.34 7.52
N GLY A 172 -15.55 -1.72 8.48
CA GLY A 172 -15.06 -0.56 9.23
C GLY A 172 -14.89 0.66 8.32
N ASN A 173 -13.70 1.26 8.35
CA ASN A 173 -13.40 2.41 7.50
C ASN A 173 -12.94 2.02 6.08
N GLY A 174 -12.79 0.73 5.77
CA GLY A 174 -12.18 0.26 4.52
C GLY A 174 -10.66 0.44 4.51
N ASP A 175 -9.97 -0.46 3.81
CA ASP A 175 -8.54 -0.34 3.56
C ASP A 175 -8.28 0.77 2.52
N LEU A 176 -7.30 1.65 2.79
CA LEU A 176 -7.05 2.81 1.92
C LEU A 176 -6.61 2.38 0.51
N ALA A 177 -5.85 1.28 0.37
CA ALA A 177 -5.42 0.83 -0.96
C ALA A 177 -6.61 0.31 -1.77
N ALA A 178 -7.52 -0.47 -1.15
CA ALA A 178 -8.75 -0.93 -1.80
C ALA A 178 -9.67 0.25 -2.17
N VAL A 179 -9.81 1.23 -1.28
CA VAL A 179 -10.57 2.45 -1.54
C VAL A 179 -9.99 3.21 -2.74
N MET A 180 -8.68 3.38 -2.80
CA MET A 180 -8.02 4.03 -3.93
C MET A 180 -8.20 3.28 -5.23
N GLU A 181 -8.03 1.96 -5.21
CA GLU A 181 -8.20 1.11 -6.40
C GLU A 181 -9.60 1.25 -6.99
N LEU A 182 -10.63 1.25 -6.14
CA LEU A 182 -12.01 1.49 -6.55
C LEU A 182 -12.23 2.90 -7.11
N LEU A 183 -11.61 3.91 -6.53
CA LEU A 183 -11.76 5.29 -7.00
C LEU A 183 -11.02 5.56 -8.31
N GLU A 184 -9.89 4.89 -8.55
CA GLU A 184 -9.16 4.93 -9.81
C GLU A 184 -9.83 4.11 -10.91
N ASN A 185 -10.45 2.98 -10.53
CA ASN A 185 -11.13 2.07 -11.43
C ASN A 185 -12.55 1.77 -10.91
N PRO A 186 -13.50 2.73 -11.03
CA PRO A 186 -14.85 2.53 -10.52
C PRO A 186 -15.54 1.34 -11.17
N ASP A 187 -16.14 0.49 -10.34
CA ASP A 187 -17.00 -0.61 -10.76
C ASP A 187 -18.48 -0.29 -10.49
N ALA A 188 -19.36 -1.28 -10.70
CA ALA A 188 -20.80 -1.11 -10.51
C ALA A 188 -21.24 -0.87 -9.06
N THR A 189 -20.34 -1.06 -8.07
CA THR A 189 -20.64 -0.81 -6.66
C THR A 189 -20.59 0.67 -6.31
N LEU A 190 -19.84 1.48 -7.07
CA LEU A 190 -19.78 2.92 -6.87
C LEU A 190 -21.01 3.58 -7.54
N PRO A 191 -21.87 4.30 -6.78
CA PRO A 191 -23.05 4.94 -7.36
C PRO A 191 -22.67 5.91 -8.49
N ALA A 192 -23.41 5.92 -9.60
CA ALA A 192 -23.13 6.75 -10.77
C ALA A 192 -23.04 8.27 -10.44
N GLU A 193 -23.76 8.71 -9.41
CA GLU A 193 -23.72 10.09 -8.91
C GLU A 193 -22.41 10.44 -8.21
N ALA A 194 -21.71 9.46 -7.63
CA ALA A 194 -20.40 9.65 -7.00
C ALA A 194 -19.26 9.82 -8.02
N ALA A 195 -19.45 9.35 -9.25
CA ALA A 195 -18.47 9.50 -10.33
C ALA A 195 -18.51 10.88 -11.02
N THR A 196 -19.56 11.68 -10.79
CA THR A 196 -19.82 12.91 -11.56
C THR A 196 -20.17 14.17 -10.74
N ARG A 197 -20.32 14.08 -9.41
CA ARG A 197 -20.66 15.23 -8.57
C ARG A 197 -19.86 15.30 -7.27
N CYS A 198 -18.96 16.30 -7.22
CA CYS A 198 -18.51 17.02 -6.03
C CYS A 198 -18.17 18.45 -6.45
#